data_AF-A0A6I4ZGQ4-F1
#
_entry.id   AF-A0A6I4ZGQ4-F1
#
_cell.length_a   1.000
_cell.length_b   1.000
_cell.length_c   1.000
_cell.angle_alpha   90.00
_cell.angle_beta   90.00
_cell.angle_gamma   90.00
#
_symmetry.space_group_name_H-M   'P 1'
#
loop_
_entity.id
_entity.type
_entity.pdbx_description
1 polymer ?
#
loop_
_entity_poly.entity_id
_entity_poly.type
_entity_poly.pdbx_seq_one_letter_code
_entity_poly.pdbx_strand_id
1 'polypeptide(L)'
;MGKHPFVLSATVDFPDDVMPGPYDARLLDELVGTLRSMGVQRVYWLYYGDVDPESLWAGSLYENAQIPYGTQTLEAIGEPLKAAVPVAHRHGLEIYGVLKPYNTGMSGINGPCSGRKLSGLEQIGGSVPQVIPFLERYPHTRLRRRPDTRAGHGAVVTRIRLLKRDASPTRVRPENLQLWTSDDNGRYTRLDATLSVTERVEPAPREVRNYHGELVVAKGTPVRTLTIDGLNISKRFVAVTTDFTDESGDFINTACGMVEAYGDDFSTPLPVVVASRGAVWNGPRDLNGDGPDFDSGMGHFEIPLDVNVSSEGEGVFWHRLAVGGLVAFAQGKNEYLPGTVSEVYPEVHRLWDGWVDRILETGVDGIDIRVSSHGSLVDEPWEYGFDEPVVEANRMKYDSDPWSSVDDLDRFSRLRGKHFTSFMRRTSNRARSMGQKMQAHIHTEAFRPDIVHGQIMGFPPNTHFAWQDWMRDGLLDGITFRTSWWEALEDQPGTPPVRSRLSNALRDPVAVEALELASELGIPAYMNRYIERAVGDEEYMSDLKAALGDERFAGFDLYESACFIRPTADGSRLEPRKGRVELIRGKVGELGLL
;
A
#
# COMPACT_ATOMS: atom_id res chain seq x y z
N MET A 1 19.77 13.12 -30.59
CA MET A 1 19.11 11.79 -30.50
C MET A 1 17.77 11.89 -31.22
N GLY A 2 17.36 10.88 -31.98
CA GLY A 2 16.06 10.89 -32.66
C GLY A 2 14.92 10.77 -31.65
N LYS A 3 13.81 11.49 -31.87
CA LYS A 3 12.62 11.42 -31.01
C LYS A 3 12.04 10.00 -31.08
N HIS A 4 11.86 9.33 -29.94
CA HIS A 4 11.17 8.04 -29.89
C HIS A 4 9.71 8.22 -30.35
N PRO A 5 9.14 7.27 -31.11
CA PRO A 5 7.70 7.28 -31.39
C PRO A 5 6.92 7.27 -30.07
N PHE A 6 5.89 8.11 -29.98
CA PHE A 6 5.04 8.15 -28.80
C PHE A 6 4.18 6.89 -28.70
N VAL A 7 4.28 6.18 -27.59
CA VAL A 7 3.55 4.93 -27.34
C VAL A 7 2.37 5.21 -26.41
N LEU A 8 1.16 4.94 -26.87
CA LEU A 8 0.01 4.80 -25.99
C LEU A 8 0.00 3.37 -25.46
N SER A 9 0.05 3.20 -24.14
CA SER A 9 -0.07 1.89 -23.49
C SER A 9 -1.29 1.81 -22.58
N ALA A 10 -1.63 0.62 -22.14
CA ALA A 10 -2.61 0.40 -21.07
C ALA A 10 -2.08 -0.61 -20.07
N THR A 11 -2.35 -0.38 -18.78
CA THR A 11 -2.07 -1.34 -17.74
C THR A 11 -3.31 -2.18 -17.42
N VAL A 12 -3.13 -3.50 -17.37
CA VAL A 12 -4.14 -4.48 -16.97
C VAL A 12 -3.75 -5.02 -15.59
N ASP A 13 -4.46 -4.58 -14.56
CA ASP A 13 -4.42 -5.16 -13.22
C ASP A 13 -5.53 -6.23 -13.13
N PHE A 14 -5.26 -7.37 -13.76
CA PHE A 14 -6.29 -8.35 -14.12
C PHE A 14 -7.19 -8.83 -12.95
N PRO A 15 -6.73 -8.94 -11.70
CA PRO A 15 -7.63 -9.15 -10.56
C PRO A 15 -8.78 -8.14 -10.50
N ASP A 16 -8.51 -6.85 -10.69
CA ASP A 16 -9.52 -5.78 -10.69
C ASP A 16 -10.42 -5.83 -11.93
N ASP A 17 -9.89 -6.27 -13.07
CA ASP A 17 -10.67 -6.53 -14.29
C ASP A 17 -11.65 -7.70 -14.12
N VAL A 18 -11.29 -8.72 -13.32
CA VAL A 18 -12.09 -9.93 -13.09
C VAL A 18 -13.12 -9.76 -11.97
N MET A 19 -12.93 -8.84 -11.02
CA MET A 19 -13.92 -8.59 -9.95
C MET A 19 -15.39 -8.44 -10.43
N PRO A 20 -15.70 -7.77 -11.56
CA PRO A 20 -17.06 -7.55 -12.02
C PRO A 20 -17.69 -8.74 -12.78
N GLY A 21 -16.88 -9.66 -13.31
CA GLY A 21 -17.34 -10.76 -14.16
C GLY A 21 -16.18 -11.65 -14.66
N PRO A 22 -16.48 -12.89 -15.09
CA PRO A 22 -15.45 -13.83 -15.52
C PRO A 22 -14.94 -13.52 -16.94
N TYR A 23 -13.71 -13.91 -17.22
CA TYR A 23 -13.15 -13.88 -18.58
C TYR A 23 -13.04 -15.28 -19.17
N ASP A 24 -13.43 -15.41 -20.43
CA ASP A 24 -13.07 -16.52 -21.31
C ASP A 24 -12.10 -16.02 -22.41
N ALA A 25 -11.65 -16.93 -23.28
CA ALA A 25 -10.73 -16.59 -24.36
C ALA A 25 -11.30 -15.54 -25.34
N ARG A 26 -12.63 -15.46 -25.49
CA ARG A 26 -13.30 -14.50 -26.37
C ARG A 26 -13.31 -13.11 -25.75
N LEU A 27 -13.65 -12.98 -24.47
CA LEU A 27 -13.60 -11.69 -23.76
C LEU A 27 -12.18 -11.16 -23.63
N LEU A 28 -11.20 -12.06 -23.49
CA LEU A 28 -9.79 -11.67 -23.51
C LEU A 28 -9.41 -11.07 -24.87
N ASP A 29 -9.83 -11.70 -25.98
CA ASP A 29 -9.63 -11.15 -27.33
C ASP A 29 -10.38 -9.83 -27.54
N GLU A 30 -11.61 -9.72 -27.04
CA GLU A 30 -12.41 -8.49 -27.09
C GLU A 30 -11.75 -7.34 -26.30
N LEU A 31 -11.16 -7.63 -25.14
CA LEU A 31 -10.45 -6.64 -24.32
C LEU A 31 -9.25 -6.08 -25.08
N VAL A 32 -8.37 -6.97 -25.55
CA VAL A 32 -7.17 -6.60 -26.30
C VAL A 32 -7.52 -5.89 -27.61
N GLY A 33 -8.53 -6.37 -28.33
CA GLY A 33 -9.03 -5.72 -29.54
C GLY A 33 -9.60 -4.33 -29.27
N THR A 34 -10.30 -4.15 -28.15
CA THR A 34 -10.81 -2.84 -27.72
C THR A 34 -9.67 -1.89 -27.40
N LEU A 35 -8.65 -2.33 -26.65
CA LEU A 35 -7.45 -1.54 -26.39
C LEU A 35 -6.78 -1.11 -27.70
N ARG A 36 -6.59 -2.04 -28.65
CA ARG A 36 -6.05 -1.73 -29.97
C ARG A 36 -6.90 -0.67 -30.70
N SER A 37 -8.22 -0.76 -30.63
CA SER A 37 -9.14 0.21 -31.24
C SER A 37 -9.07 1.62 -30.64
N MET A 38 -8.55 1.73 -29.41
CA MET A 38 -8.28 3.00 -28.72
C MET A 38 -6.91 3.60 -29.08
N GLY A 39 -6.15 2.96 -29.99
CA GLY A 39 -4.80 3.40 -30.37
C GLY A 39 -3.69 2.87 -29.45
N VAL A 40 -4.01 1.98 -28.51
CA VAL A 40 -3.00 1.31 -27.68
C VAL A 40 -2.06 0.51 -28.59
N GLN A 41 -0.78 0.56 -28.27
CA GLN A 41 0.31 -0.14 -28.96
C GLN A 41 1.07 -1.10 -28.03
N ARG A 42 0.95 -0.89 -26.70
CA ARG A 42 1.59 -1.74 -25.69
C ARG A 42 0.65 -2.02 -24.51
N VAL A 43 0.69 -3.22 -23.98
CA VAL A 43 0.00 -3.61 -22.75
C VAL A 43 1.02 -3.90 -21.65
N TYR A 44 0.82 -3.33 -20.47
CA TYR A 44 1.51 -3.73 -19.25
C TYR A 44 0.58 -4.63 -18.44
N TRP A 45 0.94 -5.91 -18.30
CA TRP A 45 0.08 -6.91 -17.69
C TRP A 45 0.65 -7.35 -16.35
N LEU A 46 -0.07 -7.11 -15.26
CA LEU A 46 0.41 -7.47 -13.93
C LEU A 46 0.38 -8.97 -13.70
N TYR A 47 1.53 -9.50 -13.31
CA TYR A 47 1.72 -10.92 -13.04
C TYR A 47 1.52 -11.22 -11.55
N TYR A 48 0.68 -12.22 -11.26
CA TYR A 48 0.24 -12.56 -9.90
C TYR A 48 0.65 -13.98 -9.44
N GLY A 49 1.60 -14.61 -10.13
CA GLY A 49 2.10 -15.94 -9.81
C GLY A 49 1.45 -17.06 -10.63
N ASP A 50 1.98 -18.28 -10.48
CA ASP A 50 1.44 -19.47 -11.14
C ASP A 50 0.04 -19.81 -10.64
N VAL A 51 -0.71 -20.48 -11.50
CA VAL A 51 -2.04 -21.06 -11.16
C VAL A 51 -1.94 -22.43 -10.48
N ASP A 52 -0.80 -23.12 -10.58
CA ASP A 52 -0.58 -24.39 -9.89
C ASP A 52 -0.27 -24.12 -8.41
N PRO A 53 -1.16 -24.50 -7.46
CA PRO A 53 -0.99 -24.19 -6.04
C PRO A 53 0.22 -24.87 -5.41
N GLU A 54 0.71 -25.98 -6.00
CA GLU A 54 1.89 -26.68 -5.49
C GLU A 54 3.21 -26.02 -5.93
N SER A 55 3.15 -25.15 -6.95
CA SER A 55 4.30 -24.40 -7.45
C SER A 55 4.94 -23.56 -6.34
N LEU A 56 6.27 -23.50 -6.30
CA LEU A 56 6.99 -22.56 -5.43
C LEU A 56 6.60 -21.09 -5.73
N TRP A 57 6.15 -20.85 -6.96
CA TRP A 57 5.86 -19.53 -7.52
C TRP A 57 4.35 -19.27 -7.66
N ALA A 58 3.52 -20.12 -7.04
CA ALA A 58 2.08 -20.00 -7.00
C ALA A 58 1.63 -18.61 -6.52
N GLY A 59 0.64 -18.07 -7.21
CA GLY A 59 -0.20 -16.99 -6.72
C GLY A 59 -1.35 -17.54 -5.87
N SER A 60 -2.11 -16.64 -5.24
CA SER A 60 -3.37 -16.98 -4.57
C SER A 60 -4.44 -15.91 -4.71
N LEU A 61 -4.14 -14.80 -5.40
CA LEU A 61 -5.00 -13.63 -5.41
C LEU A 61 -6.38 -13.93 -6.03
N TYR A 62 -6.44 -14.75 -7.07
CA TYR A 62 -7.70 -15.15 -7.73
C TYR A 62 -8.59 -16.08 -6.89
N GLU A 63 -8.10 -16.60 -5.77
CA GLU A 63 -8.90 -17.36 -4.79
C GLU A 63 -9.52 -16.46 -3.72
N ASN A 64 -9.13 -15.18 -3.66
CA ASN A 64 -9.64 -14.23 -2.68
C ASN A 64 -11.14 -13.97 -2.94
N ALA A 65 -11.95 -13.99 -1.88
CA ALA A 65 -13.39 -13.71 -1.95
C ALA A 65 -13.72 -12.31 -2.52
N GLN A 66 -12.78 -11.36 -2.47
CA GLN A 66 -12.92 -10.05 -3.11
C GLN A 66 -12.86 -10.12 -4.65
N ILE A 67 -12.38 -11.23 -5.23
CA ILE A 67 -12.26 -11.46 -6.67
C ILE A 67 -13.15 -12.68 -7.01
N PRO A 68 -14.48 -12.53 -6.95
CA PRO A 68 -15.42 -13.66 -6.96
C PRO A 68 -15.39 -14.50 -8.25
N TYR A 69 -14.90 -13.93 -9.36
CA TYR A 69 -14.78 -14.61 -10.65
C TYR A 69 -13.36 -15.08 -10.99
N GLY A 70 -12.43 -14.98 -10.04
CA GLY A 70 -11.02 -15.32 -10.22
C GLY A 70 -10.83 -16.78 -10.63
N THR A 71 -11.26 -17.73 -9.79
CA THR A 71 -11.15 -19.16 -10.07
C THR A 71 -11.84 -19.55 -11.38
N GLN A 72 -13.05 -19.06 -11.64
CA GLN A 72 -13.77 -19.32 -12.90
C GLN A 72 -12.98 -18.85 -14.12
N THR A 73 -12.33 -17.68 -14.03
CA THR A 73 -11.49 -17.15 -15.10
C THR A 73 -10.26 -18.02 -15.30
N LEU A 74 -9.56 -18.42 -14.22
CA LEU A 74 -8.39 -19.29 -14.33
C LEU A 74 -8.72 -20.66 -14.94
N GLU A 75 -9.90 -21.22 -14.64
CA GLU A 75 -10.38 -22.46 -15.27
C GLU A 75 -10.61 -22.29 -16.78
N ALA A 76 -11.05 -21.11 -17.21
CA ALA A 76 -11.39 -20.83 -18.61
C ALA A 76 -10.16 -20.52 -19.48
N ILE A 77 -9.17 -19.77 -18.95
CA ILE A 77 -8.03 -19.29 -19.74
C ILE A 77 -6.66 -19.74 -19.22
N GLY A 78 -6.57 -20.36 -18.06
CA GLY A 78 -5.31 -20.70 -17.40
C GLY A 78 -4.63 -19.47 -16.78
N GLU A 79 -3.29 -19.47 -16.78
CA GLU A 79 -2.51 -18.33 -16.27
C GLU A 79 -2.74 -17.09 -17.17
N PRO A 80 -3.20 -15.95 -16.61
CA PRO A 80 -3.68 -14.83 -17.42
C PRO A 80 -2.65 -14.18 -18.34
N LEU A 81 -1.40 -13.99 -17.90
CA LEU A 81 -0.37 -13.40 -18.74
C LEU A 81 -0.09 -14.28 -19.96
N LYS A 82 0.12 -15.59 -19.72
CA LYS A 82 0.33 -16.61 -20.75
C LYS A 82 -0.83 -16.68 -21.73
N ALA A 83 -2.07 -16.49 -21.28
CA ALA A 83 -3.23 -16.42 -22.15
C ALA A 83 -3.26 -15.13 -22.99
N ALA A 84 -2.83 -14.00 -22.41
CA ALA A 84 -2.88 -12.69 -23.04
C ALA A 84 -1.80 -12.47 -24.12
N VAL A 85 -0.59 -13.02 -23.96
CA VAL A 85 0.53 -12.83 -24.92
C VAL A 85 0.14 -13.14 -26.38
N PRO A 86 -0.37 -14.35 -26.73
CA PRO A 86 -0.72 -14.66 -28.11
C PRO A 86 -1.85 -13.76 -28.64
N VAL A 87 -2.75 -13.31 -27.77
CA VAL A 87 -3.85 -12.40 -28.15
C VAL A 87 -3.30 -11.01 -28.47
N ALA A 88 -2.44 -10.46 -27.60
CA ALA A 88 -1.77 -9.18 -27.83
C ALA A 88 -1.00 -9.16 -29.16
N HIS A 89 -0.21 -10.20 -29.43
CA HIS A 89 0.55 -10.32 -30.67
C HIS A 89 -0.34 -10.44 -31.91
N ARG A 90 -1.47 -11.17 -31.84
CA ARG A 90 -2.44 -11.22 -32.95
C ARG A 90 -3.02 -9.85 -33.30
N HIS A 91 -3.24 -9.01 -32.30
CA HIS A 91 -3.72 -7.62 -32.47
C HIS A 91 -2.59 -6.63 -32.76
N GLY A 92 -1.34 -7.09 -32.85
CA GLY A 92 -0.17 -6.27 -33.15
C GLY A 92 0.27 -5.35 -32.00
N LEU A 93 0.00 -5.73 -30.76
CA LEU A 93 0.43 -5.01 -29.56
C LEU A 93 1.72 -5.62 -28.99
N GLU A 94 2.62 -4.77 -28.49
CA GLU A 94 3.65 -5.20 -27.54
C GLU A 94 2.99 -5.58 -26.20
N ILE A 95 3.54 -6.54 -25.47
CA ILE A 95 3.07 -6.89 -24.12
C ILE A 95 4.24 -7.07 -23.16
N TYR A 96 4.14 -6.46 -21.99
CA TYR A 96 5.14 -6.53 -20.92
C TYR A 96 4.52 -7.19 -19.70
N GLY A 97 5.23 -8.13 -19.10
CA GLY A 97 4.86 -8.64 -17.77
C GLY A 97 5.33 -7.67 -16.69
N VAL A 98 4.43 -7.24 -15.81
CA VAL A 98 4.76 -6.36 -14.68
C VAL A 98 4.88 -7.20 -13.41
N LEU A 99 6.06 -7.23 -12.81
CA LEU A 99 6.32 -7.94 -11.56
C LEU A 99 6.36 -6.96 -10.38
N LYS A 100 5.53 -7.22 -9.37
CA LYS A 100 5.59 -6.55 -8.06
C LYS A 100 6.31 -7.48 -7.05
N PRO A 101 7.65 -7.50 -6.96
CA PRO A 101 8.40 -8.50 -6.18
C PRO A 101 8.03 -8.53 -4.69
N TYR A 102 7.65 -7.38 -4.12
CA TYR A 102 7.28 -7.27 -2.71
C TYR A 102 5.81 -7.59 -2.42
N ASN A 103 4.97 -7.76 -3.45
CA ASN A 103 3.52 -7.93 -3.30
C ASN A 103 3.16 -9.41 -3.14
N THR A 104 3.52 -9.99 -2.00
CA THR A 104 3.32 -11.42 -1.69
C THR A 104 2.12 -11.69 -0.77
N GLY A 105 1.45 -10.63 -0.35
CA GLY A 105 0.20 -10.67 0.38
C GLY A 105 -0.40 -9.27 0.52
N MET A 106 -1.57 -9.21 1.16
CA MET A 106 -2.32 -7.97 1.41
C MET A 106 -2.28 -7.61 2.89
N SER A 107 -2.04 -6.34 3.20
CA SER A 107 -2.08 -5.80 4.56
C SER A 107 -3.47 -5.90 5.19
N GLY A 108 -3.52 -5.66 6.50
CA GLY A 108 -4.73 -5.76 7.31
C GLY A 108 -5.00 -7.18 7.79
N ILE A 109 -6.14 -7.35 8.44
CA ILE A 109 -6.51 -8.61 9.09
C ILE A 109 -7.88 -9.14 8.64
N ASN A 110 -8.01 -10.46 8.57
CA ASN A 110 -9.28 -11.17 8.69
C ASN A 110 -9.48 -11.47 10.18
N GLY A 111 -10.44 -10.77 10.80
CA GLY A 111 -10.80 -10.96 12.20
C GLY A 111 -11.36 -12.37 12.46
N PRO A 112 -11.41 -12.79 13.74
CA PRO A 112 -11.79 -14.15 14.12
C PRO A 112 -13.25 -14.50 13.77
N CYS A 113 -14.12 -13.51 13.57
CA CYS A 113 -15.52 -13.72 13.19
C CYS A 113 -15.80 -13.51 11.69
N SER A 114 -14.77 -13.31 10.87
CA SER A 114 -14.93 -12.97 9.44
C SER A 114 -15.57 -14.09 8.61
N GLY A 115 -15.50 -15.33 9.08
CA GLY A 115 -15.94 -16.51 8.32
C GLY A 115 -15.11 -16.77 7.04
N ARG A 116 -14.01 -16.03 6.84
CA ARG A 116 -13.12 -16.13 5.69
C ARG A 116 -12.08 -17.22 5.93
N LYS A 117 -11.52 -17.77 4.84
CA LYS A 117 -10.34 -18.64 4.91
C LYS A 117 -9.20 -17.84 5.53
N LEU A 118 -8.72 -18.29 6.68
CA LEU A 118 -7.59 -17.68 7.38
C LEU A 118 -6.30 -18.19 6.73
N SER A 119 -5.34 -17.30 6.50
CA SER A 119 -3.99 -17.75 6.15
C SER A 119 -3.31 -18.35 7.38
N GLY A 120 -2.24 -19.11 7.17
CA GLY A 120 -1.37 -19.54 8.28
C GLY A 120 -0.56 -18.41 8.93
N LEU A 121 -0.71 -17.16 8.49
CA LEU A 121 0.05 -16.02 8.98
C LEU A 121 -0.80 -15.15 9.91
N GLU A 122 -0.38 -15.05 11.16
CA GLU A 122 -1.06 -14.25 12.18
C GLU A 122 -0.44 -12.85 12.32
N GLN A 123 -1.29 -11.88 12.63
CA GLN A 123 -0.95 -10.55 13.13
C GLN A 123 -1.78 -10.24 14.37
N ILE A 124 -1.44 -9.15 15.08
CA ILE A 124 -2.26 -8.70 16.20
C ILE A 124 -3.66 -8.34 15.68
N GLY A 125 -4.67 -9.08 16.14
CA GLY A 125 -6.07 -8.87 15.80
C GLY A 125 -6.67 -9.91 14.85
N GLY A 126 -5.86 -10.69 14.15
CA GLY A 126 -6.33 -11.77 13.27
C GLY A 126 -5.30 -12.25 12.25
N SER A 127 -5.75 -13.07 11.30
CA SER A 127 -4.90 -13.62 10.24
C SER A 127 -4.74 -12.65 9.07
N VAL A 128 -3.62 -12.73 8.34
CA VAL A 128 -3.40 -11.95 7.12
C VAL A 128 -4.38 -12.43 6.02
N PRO A 129 -5.12 -11.53 5.34
CA PRO A 129 -6.28 -11.92 4.54
C PRO A 129 -5.95 -12.62 3.22
N GLN A 130 -4.86 -12.24 2.56
CA GLN A 130 -4.41 -12.85 1.30
C GLN A 130 -2.89 -12.97 1.35
N VAL A 131 -2.38 -14.18 1.19
CA VAL A 131 -0.94 -14.48 1.12
C VAL A 131 -0.70 -15.56 0.08
N ILE A 132 0.41 -15.49 -0.63
CA ILE A 132 0.81 -16.55 -1.55
C ILE A 132 1.31 -17.79 -0.78
N PRO A 133 1.21 -19.01 -1.33
CA PRO A 133 1.68 -20.24 -0.67
C PRO A 133 3.17 -20.23 -0.28
N PHE A 134 3.98 -19.40 -0.94
CA PHE A 134 5.38 -19.20 -0.54
C PHE A 134 5.49 -18.65 0.89
N LEU A 135 4.67 -17.67 1.28
CA LEU A 135 4.77 -17.08 2.61
C LEU A 135 4.30 -18.03 3.71
N GLU A 136 3.36 -18.94 3.43
CA GLU A 136 2.96 -19.96 4.40
C GLU A 136 4.09 -20.98 4.62
N ARG A 137 4.86 -21.29 3.58
CA ARG A 137 6.04 -22.17 3.66
C ARG A 137 7.26 -21.49 4.29
N TYR A 138 7.44 -20.20 4.06
CA TYR A 138 8.60 -19.42 4.48
C TYR A 138 8.20 -18.13 5.24
N PRO A 139 7.46 -18.23 6.36
CA PRO A 139 6.92 -17.05 7.04
C PRO A 139 7.98 -16.11 7.62
N HIS A 140 9.17 -16.65 7.89
CA HIS A 140 10.32 -15.92 8.44
C HIS A 140 11.02 -15.02 7.42
N THR A 141 10.70 -15.14 6.12
CA THR A 141 11.33 -14.31 5.08
C THR A 141 10.64 -12.96 4.90
N ARG A 142 9.60 -12.66 5.68
CA ARG A 142 8.92 -11.35 5.68
C ARG A 142 9.79 -10.30 6.35
N LEU A 143 9.61 -9.03 6.00
CA LEU A 143 10.32 -7.93 6.66
C LEU A 143 10.06 -7.95 8.16
N ARG A 144 11.13 -8.17 8.92
CA ARG A 144 11.08 -8.28 10.37
C ARG A 144 11.15 -6.92 11.04
N ARG A 145 10.41 -6.76 12.13
CA ARG A 145 10.49 -5.61 13.02
C ARG A 145 11.85 -5.57 13.73
N ARG A 146 12.33 -4.37 14.03
CA ARG A 146 13.45 -4.15 14.94
C ARG A 146 13.20 -4.90 16.25
N PRO A 147 14.21 -5.57 16.83
CA PRO A 147 14.08 -6.18 18.14
C PRO A 147 13.61 -5.16 19.18
N ASP A 148 12.45 -5.40 19.80
CA ASP A 148 11.95 -4.61 20.92
C ASP A 148 12.25 -5.35 22.23
N THR A 149 13.05 -4.74 23.10
CA THR A 149 13.40 -5.32 24.41
C THR A 149 12.33 -5.05 25.46
N ARG A 150 11.28 -4.29 25.15
CA ARG A 150 10.18 -4.01 26.08
C ARG A 150 9.26 -5.24 26.16
N ALA A 151 9.33 -5.94 27.28
CA ALA A 151 8.41 -7.03 27.60
C ALA A 151 6.96 -6.48 27.59
N GLY A 152 6.07 -7.10 26.83
CA GLY A 152 4.78 -6.45 26.56
C GLY A 152 3.58 -7.33 26.23
N HIS A 153 3.67 -8.64 26.40
CA HIS A 153 2.47 -9.48 26.32
C HIS A 153 2.01 -9.85 27.73
N GLY A 154 0.74 -9.55 28.04
CA GLY A 154 0.09 -9.98 29.29
C GLY A 154 0.32 -9.07 30.50
N ALA A 155 0.86 -7.86 30.29
CA ALA A 155 0.86 -6.86 31.36
C ALA A 155 -0.58 -6.48 31.72
N VAL A 156 -0.84 -6.15 32.98
CA VAL A 156 -2.14 -5.57 33.34
C VAL A 156 -2.12 -4.09 32.97
N VAL A 157 -3.13 -3.63 32.23
CA VAL A 157 -3.33 -2.19 31.99
C VAL A 157 -4.01 -1.60 33.21
N THR A 158 -3.31 -0.70 33.90
CA THR A 158 -3.80 -0.02 35.11
C THR A 158 -4.12 1.45 34.88
N ARG A 159 -3.64 2.02 33.76
CA ARG A 159 -3.97 3.38 33.32
C ARG A 159 -4.04 3.48 31.80
N ILE A 160 -4.99 4.27 31.31
CA ILE A 160 -5.07 4.72 29.91
C ILE A 160 -5.01 6.24 29.89
N ARG A 161 -4.23 6.82 28.99
CA ARG A 161 -4.15 8.27 28.79
C ARG A 161 -4.58 8.60 27.37
N LEU A 162 -5.55 9.50 27.25
CA LEU A 162 -6.03 10.05 25.99
C LEU A 162 -5.48 11.47 25.81
N LEU A 163 -4.91 11.77 24.65
CA LEU A 163 -4.26 13.03 24.33
C LEU A 163 -4.99 13.72 23.18
N LYS A 164 -5.52 14.91 23.45
CA LYS A 164 -6.04 15.83 22.42
C LYS A 164 -4.87 16.50 21.71
N ARG A 165 -5.06 16.95 20.47
CA ARG A 165 -4.02 17.67 19.71
C ARG A 165 -3.62 19.03 20.30
N ASP A 166 -4.45 19.61 21.16
CA ASP A 166 -4.25 20.94 21.73
C ASP A 166 -4.82 21.04 23.17
N ALA A 167 -4.65 22.20 23.82
CA ALA A 167 -5.12 22.45 25.18
C ALA A 167 -6.55 23.03 25.28
N SER A 168 -7.28 23.18 24.17
CA SER A 168 -8.64 23.73 24.20
C SER A 168 -9.54 22.87 25.07
N PRO A 169 -10.58 23.43 25.72
CA PRO A 169 -11.59 22.65 26.42
C PRO A 169 -12.15 21.54 25.52
N THR A 170 -12.60 20.47 26.16
CA THR A 170 -13.32 19.38 25.51
C THR A 170 -14.69 19.18 26.15
N ARG A 171 -15.66 18.72 25.36
CA ARG A 171 -16.96 18.27 25.85
C ARG A 171 -16.94 16.88 26.50
N VAL A 172 -15.90 16.08 26.28
CA VAL A 172 -15.78 14.74 26.87
C VAL A 172 -15.70 14.83 28.40
N ARG A 173 -16.60 14.12 29.06
CA ARG A 173 -16.65 13.96 30.53
C ARG A 173 -16.48 12.50 30.92
N PRO A 174 -16.17 12.19 32.20
CA PRO A 174 -16.01 10.82 32.67
C PRO A 174 -17.20 9.93 32.33
N GLU A 175 -18.43 10.47 32.41
CA GLU A 175 -19.68 9.78 32.09
C GLU A 175 -19.86 9.44 30.61
N ASN A 176 -19.18 10.17 29.70
CA ASN A 176 -19.26 9.89 28.26
C ASN A 176 -18.36 8.73 27.84
N LEU A 177 -17.26 8.49 28.56
CA LEU A 177 -16.25 7.51 28.18
C LEU A 177 -16.74 6.08 28.39
N GLN A 178 -16.48 5.24 27.40
CA GLN A 178 -16.80 3.82 27.45
C GLN A 178 -15.53 3.01 27.15
N LEU A 179 -15.20 2.08 28.04
CA LEU A 179 -14.14 1.12 27.82
C LEU A 179 -14.73 -0.21 27.37
N TRP A 180 -14.10 -0.80 26.37
CA TRP A 180 -14.46 -2.09 25.82
C TRP A 180 -13.25 -2.99 25.82
N THR A 181 -13.44 -4.28 26.07
CA THR A 181 -12.33 -5.24 26.10
C THR A 181 -12.69 -6.50 25.33
N SER A 182 -11.70 -7.11 24.69
CA SER A 182 -11.84 -8.36 23.96
C SER A 182 -10.63 -9.27 24.20
N ASP A 183 -10.87 -10.59 24.16
CA ASP A 183 -9.82 -11.59 24.24
C ASP A 183 -9.27 -11.94 22.84
N ASP A 184 -10.10 -11.79 21.80
CA ASP A 184 -9.83 -12.30 20.45
C ASP A 184 -9.92 -11.25 19.34
N ASN A 185 -10.30 -10.00 19.67
CA ASN A 185 -10.62 -8.91 18.74
C ASN A 185 -11.98 -9.05 18.03
N GLY A 186 -12.68 -10.17 18.11
CA GLY A 186 -13.95 -10.37 17.41
C GLY A 186 -15.17 -9.88 18.18
N ARG A 187 -15.10 -9.97 19.51
CA ARG A 187 -16.22 -9.62 20.38
C ARG A 187 -15.75 -8.75 21.53
N TYR A 188 -16.11 -7.48 21.49
CA TYR A 188 -15.82 -6.55 22.56
C TYR A 188 -16.98 -6.48 23.54
N THR A 189 -16.66 -6.54 24.82
CA THR A 189 -17.63 -6.33 25.90
C THR A 189 -17.32 -5.03 26.61
N ARG A 190 -18.35 -4.21 26.82
CA ARG A 190 -18.22 -2.98 27.61
C ARG A 190 -17.84 -3.34 29.04
N LEU A 191 -16.82 -2.68 29.56
CA LEU A 191 -16.42 -2.78 30.95
C LEU A 191 -17.45 -2.02 31.81
N ASP A 192 -18.17 -2.74 32.64
CA ASP A 192 -19.10 -2.15 33.62
C ASP A 192 -18.33 -1.68 34.85
N ALA A 193 -17.72 -0.50 34.73
CA ALA A 193 -16.94 0.12 35.79
C ALA A 193 -17.16 1.64 35.80
N THR A 194 -17.23 2.22 37.00
CA THR A 194 -17.14 3.67 37.16
C THR A 194 -15.69 4.09 36.90
N LEU A 195 -15.49 4.91 35.87
CA LEU A 195 -14.16 5.35 35.47
C LEU A 195 -13.68 6.51 36.35
N SER A 196 -12.50 6.38 36.94
CA SER A 196 -11.81 7.51 37.57
C SER A 196 -11.04 8.26 36.49
N VAL A 197 -11.50 9.46 36.13
CA VAL A 197 -10.91 10.25 35.04
C VAL A 197 -10.38 11.57 35.57
N THR A 198 -9.10 11.83 35.34
CA THR A 198 -8.46 13.11 35.65
C THR A 198 -8.16 13.87 34.36
N GLU A 199 -8.66 15.09 34.28
CA GLU A 199 -8.39 16.01 33.17
C GLU A 199 -7.25 16.97 33.52
N ARG A 200 -6.29 17.13 32.61
CA ARG A 200 -5.15 18.05 32.78
C ARG A 200 -4.77 18.71 31.47
N VAL A 201 -4.04 19.83 31.58
CA VAL A 201 -3.27 20.39 30.47
C VAL A 201 -1.79 20.16 30.80
N GLU A 202 -1.11 19.42 29.93
CA GLU A 202 0.26 18.97 30.15
C GLU A 202 1.10 19.18 28.87
N PRO A 203 2.43 19.28 28.97
CA PRO A 203 3.28 19.30 27.78
C PRO A 203 3.14 18.00 26.99
N ALA A 204 2.98 18.09 25.66
CA ALA A 204 2.93 16.93 24.79
C ALA A 204 4.23 16.09 24.91
N PRO A 205 4.14 14.77 25.16
CA PRO A 205 5.32 13.94 25.40
C PRO A 205 6.17 13.74 24.14
N ARG A 206 5.57 13.88 22.96
CA ARG A 206 6.19 13.63 21.65
C ARG A 206 5.62 14.54 20.57
N GLU A 207 6.33 14.58 19.45
CA GLU A 207 5.81 15.11 18.20
C GLU A 207 4.82 14.12 17.59
N VAL A 208 3.74 14.62 17.00
CA VAL A 208 2.74 13.85 16.26
C VAL A 208 2.58 14.48 14.88
N ARG A 209 2.72 13.66 13.84
CA ARG A 209 2.44 14.03 12.45
C ARG A 209 1.32 13.18 11.88
N ASN A 210 0.49 13.81 11.06
CA ASN A 210 -0.57 13.11 10.36
C ASN A 210 -0.03 12.33 9.14
N TYR A 211 -0.95 11.64 8.48
CA TYR A 211 -0.72 10.85 7.28
C TYR A 211 0.06 11.59 6.18
N HIS A 212 -0.15 12.90 6.04
CA HIS A 212 0.45 13.75 5.00
C HIS A 212 1.75 14.43 5.46
N GLY A 213 2.25 14.11 6.66
CA GLY A 213 3.47 14.65 7.25
C GLY A 213 3.29 15.99 7.96
N GLU A 214 2.06 16.50 8.07
CA GLU A 214 1.78 17.77 8.73
C GLU A 214 1.90 17.62 10.23
N LEU A 215 2.45 18.65 10.88
CA LEU A 215 2.61 18.69 12.33
C LEU A 215 1.24 18.89 13.01
N VAL A 216 0.77 17.86 13.72
CA VAL A 216 -0.48 17.90 14.50
C VAL A 216 -0.21 18.37 15.92
N VAL A 217 0.84 17.83 16.55
CA VAL A 217 1.26 18.19 17.91
C VAL A 217 2.77 18.34 17.95
N ALA A 218 3.27 19.48 18.41
CA ALA A 218 4.71 19.65 18.64
C ALA A 218 5.08 19.13 20.04
N LYS A 219 6.26 18.50 20.18
CA LYS A 219 6.73 18.06 21.49
C LYS A 219 6.82 19.26 22.45
N GLY A 220 6.28 19.08 23.66
CA GLY A 220 6.30 20.10 24.72
C GLY A 220 5.20 21.16 24.64
N THR A 221 4.41 21.24 23.56
CA THR A 221 3.28 22.17 23.54
C THR A 221 2.17 21.73 24.49
N PRO A 222 1.42 22.66 25.11
CA PRO A 222 0.31 22.30 25.98
C PRO A 222 -0.77 21.51 25.23
N VAL A 223 -1.10 20.32 25.73
CA VAL A 223 -2.19 19.47 25.25
C VAL A 223 -3.11 19.09 26.39
N ARG A 224 -4.39 18.91 26.09
CA ARG A 224 -5.38 18.41 27.04
C ARG A 224 -5.32 16.89 27.08
N THR A 225 -5.29 16.34 28.29
CA THR A 225 -5.22 14.90 28.51
C THR A 225 -6.33 14.43 29.43
N LEU A 226 -6.94 13.29 29.11
CA LEU A 226 -7.85 12.56 29.98
C LEU A 226 -7.15 11.28 30.44
N THR A 227 -6.88 11.18 31.74
CA THR A 227 -6.22 10.00 32.32
C THR A 227 -7.26 9.16 33.04
N ILE A 228 -7.45 7.93 32.57
CA ILE A 228 -8.34 6.93 33.16
C ILE A 228 -7.49 6.04 34.08
N ASP A 229 -7.72 6.14 35.38
CA ASP A 229 -6.95 5.48 36.44
C ASP A 229 -7.74 4.37 37.14
N GLY A 230 -7.02 3.53 37.90
CA GLY A 230 -7.61 2.47 38.72
C GLY A 230 -8.12 1.29 37.89
N LEU A 231 -7.57 1.10 36.69
CA LEU A 231 -7.94 -0.01 35.82
C LEU A 231 -7.25 -1.31 36.30
N ASN A 232 -7.83 -2.43 35.91
CA ASN A 232 -7.23 -3.75 36.06
C ASN A 232 -7.64 -4.60 34.85
N ILE A 233 -7.13 -4.23 33.68
CA ILE A 233 -7.49 -4.88 32.42
C ILE A 233 -6.36 -5.83 32.03
N SER A 234 -6.62 -7.13 32.14
CA SER A 234 -5.70 -8.18 31.68
C SER A 234 -5.97 -8.63 30.24
N LYS A 235 -7.07 -8.15 29.64
CA LYS A 235 -7.42 -8.47 28.25
C LYS A 235 -6.47 -7.78 27.30
N ARG A 236 -6.10 -8.48 26.23
CA ARG A 236 -5.13 -7.99 25.24
C ARG A 236 -5.66 -6.79 24.46
N PHE A 237 -6.94 -6.81 24.08
CA PHE A 237 -7.56 -5.82 23.22
C PHE A 237 -8.46 -4.89 24.02
N VAL A 238 -8.25 -3.59 23.85
CA VAL A 238 -9.00 -2.54 24.53
C VAL A 238 -9.44 -1.49 23.52
N ALA A 239 -10.70 -1.08 23.59
CA ALA A 239 -11.21 0.05 22.80
C ALA A 239 -11.82 1.10 23.71
N VAL A 240 -11.68 2.35 23.31
CA VAL A 240 -12.25 3.53 23.95
C VAL A 240 -13.20 4.18 22.95
N THR A 241 -14.44 4.35 23.37
CA THR A 241 -15.48 5.09 22.62
C THR A 241 -16.13 6.11 23.54
N THR A 242 -17.06 6.88 22.97
CA THR A 242 -17.95 7.76 23.73
C THR A 242 -19.42 7.40 23.52
N ASP A 243 -20.33 8.03 24.26
CA ASP A 243 -21.78 7.92 24.07
C ASP A 243 -22.38 9.02 23.19
N PHE A 244 -21.55 9.88 22.56
CA PHE A 244 -22.01 10.91 21.63
C PHE A 244 -22.63 10.27 20.38
N THR A 245 -23.68 10.89 19.86
CA THR A 245 -24.41 10.42 18.66
C THR A 245 -24.36 11.40 17.50
N ASP A 246 -23.65 12.53 17.66
CA ASP A 246 -23.46 13.57 16.66
C ASP A 246 -22.05 13.55 16.05
N GLU A 247 -21.79 14.44 15.10
CA GLU A 247 -20.53 14.54 14.35
C GLU A 247 -19.67 15.76 14.75
N SER A 248 -20.04 16.46 15.82
CA SER A 248 -19.43 17.74 16.23
C SER A 248 -18.28 17.59 17.24
N GLY A 249 -17.46 16.56 17.06
CA GLY A 249 -16.38 16.21 18.00
C GLY A 249 -15.27 17.26 18.09
N ASP A 250 -14.78 17.52 19.30
CA ASP A 250 -13.67 18.43 19.57
C ASP A 250 -12.38 17.71 20.02
N PHE A 251 -12.46 16.44 20.42
CA PHE A 251 -11.34 15.63 20.91
C PHE A 251 -10.63 14.96 19.74
N ILE A 252 -9.83 15.75 19.02
CA ILE A 252 -9.16 15.31 17.79
C ILE A 252 -7.67 15.06 18.03
N ASN A 253 -7.16 13.96 17.48
CA ASN A 253 -5.73 13.67 17.29
C ASN A 253 -5.61 12.55 16.23
N THR A 254 -4.39 12.17 15.83
CA THR A 254 -4.20 10.89 15.13
C THR A 254 -4.45 9.73 16.09
N ALA A 255 -4.95 8.58 15.62
CA ALA A 255 -5.17 7.42 16.51
C ALA A 255 -3.89 7.02 17.25
N CYS A 256 -2.77 6.91 16.51
CA CYS A 256 -1.46 6.60 17.07
C CYS A 256 -0.94 7.67 18.04
N GLY A 257 -1.37 8.93 17.91
CA GLY A 257 -1.04 10.03 18.81
C GLY A 257 -2.00 10.19 19.99
N MET A 258 -3.19 9.61 19.91
CA MET A 258 -4.29 9.83 20.85
C MET A 258 -4.18 8.99 22.12
N VAL A 259 -3.71 7.74 22.03
CA VAL A 259 -3.80 6.79 23.15
C VAL A 259 -2.44 6.30 23.63
N GLU A 260 -2.28 6.24 24.95
CA GLU A 260 -1.18 5.58 25.66
C GLU A 260 -1.77 4.63 26.72
N ALA A 261 -1.18 3.45 26.89
CA ALA A 261 -1.54 2.48 27.92
C ALA A 261 -0.35 2.27 28.86
N TYR A 262 -0.61 2.11 30.16
CA TYR A 262 0.42 1.95 31.18
C TYR A 262 0.10 0.78 32.10
N GLY A 263 1.15 0.08 32.53
CA GLY A 263 1.11 -0.81 33.69
C GLY A 263 1.46 -0.05 34.98
N ASP A 264 1.84 -0.80 36.02
CA ASP A 264 2.05 -0.25 37.37
C ASP A 264 3.21 0.75 37.50
N ASP A 265 4.21 0.69 36.60
CA ASP A 265 5.39 1.56 36.70
C ASP A 265 5.10 3.02 36.31
N PHE A 266 4.02 3.28 35.56
CA PHE A 266 3.58 4.58 35.02
C PHE A 266 4.63 5.45 34.32
N SER A 267 5.86 4.97 34.18
CA SER A 267 7.02 5.72 33.72
C SER A 267 7.15 5.66 32.22
N THR A 268 6.76 4.52 31.64
CA THR A 268 6.88 4.23 30.22
C THR A 268 5.57 3.59 29.73
N PRO A 269 5.00 4.07 28.62
CA PRO A 269 3.86 3.39 28.00
C PRO A 269 4.21 1.95 27.64
N LEU A 270 3.24 1.05 27.83
CA LEU A 270 3.31 -0.33 27.34
C LEU A 270 3.45 -0.32 25.80
N PRO A 271 4.19 -1.27 25.21
CA PRO A 271 4.21 -1.43 23.77
C PRO A 271 2.82 -1.90 23.30
N VAL A 272 2.17 -1.09 22.47
CA VAL A 272 0.85 -1.40 21.89
C VAL A 272 0.83 -1.11 20.40
N VAL A 273 0.05 -1.87 19.66
CA VAL A 273 -0.44 -1.47 18.32
C VAL A 273 -1.78 -0.76 18.49
N VAL A 274 -2.03 0.24 17.65
CA VAL A 274 -3.23 1.08 17.73
C VAL A 274 -4.11 0.80 16.52
N ALA A 275 -5.42 0.96 16.69
CA ALA A 275 -6.39 0.92 15.61
C ALA A 275 -7.41 2.05 15.78
N SER A 276 -8.00 2.44 14.66
CA SER A 276 -9.26 3.18 14.61
C SER A 276 -10.29 2.32 13.89
N ARG A 277 -11.37 2.92 13.40
CA ARG A 277 -12.25 2.24 12.43
C ARG A 277 -11.59 2.08 11.05
N GLY A 278 -10.45 2.75 10.81
CA GLY A 278 -9.64 2.66 9.61
C GLY A 278 -9.20 1.26 9.25
N ALA A 279 -9.66 0.76 8.11
CA ALA A 279 -9.07 -0.39 7.43
C ALA A 279 -9.03 -0.14 5.92
N VAL A 280 -7.89 -0.43 5.31
CA VAL A 280 -7.63 -0.14 3.90
C VAL A 280 -8.51 -0.98 2.97
N TRP A 281 -8.68 -2.27 3.28
CA TRP A 281 -9.25 -3.24 2.34
C TRP A 281 -10.67 -3.72 2.67
N ASN A 282 -11.09 -3.59 3.93
CA ASN A 282 -12.30 -4.25 4.44
C ASN A 282 -13.35 -3.27 5.02
N GLY A 283 -13.25 -1.98 4.67
CA GLY A 283 -14.19 -0.96 5.12
C GLY A 283 -14.05 -0.62 6.62
N PRO A 284 -14.91 0.27 7.14
CA PRO A 284 -14.83 0.69 8.53
C PRO A 284 -15.07 -0.49 9.47
N ARG A 285 -14.17 -0.67 10.45
CA ARG A 285 -14.28 -1.72 11.46
C ARG A 285 -15.25 -1.37 12.57
N ASP A 286 -15.76 -2.39 13.23
CA ASP A 286 -16.63 -2.28 14.40
C ASP A 286 -16.11 -3.12 15.57
N LEU A 287 -16.85 -3.06 16.68
CA LEU A 287 -16.56 -3.79 17.90
C LEU A 287 -17.27 -5.16 17.99
N ASN A 288 -18.08 -5.51 16.99
CA ASN A 288 -18.96 -6.68 16.98
C ASN A 288 -18.88 -7.39 15.62
N GLY A 289 -17.79 -8.12 15.37
CA GLY A 289 -17.53 -8.72 14.06
C GLY A 289 -16.05 -8.97 13.85
N ASP A 290 -15.47 -8.33 12.83
CA ASP A 290 -14.07 -8.50 12.48
C ASP A 290 -13.10 -7.77 13.41
N GLY A 291 -13.61 -6.89 14.28
CA GLY A 291 -12.81 -6.08 15.18
C GLY A 291 -12.04 -4.95 14.48
N PRO A 292 -11.47 -4.01 15.25
CA PRO A 292 -10.52 -3.02 14.74
C PRO A 292 -9.32 -3.66 14.00
N ASP A 293 -8.86 -2.99 12.94
CA ASP A 293 -7.72 -3.41 12.11
C ASP A 293 -6.44 -2.75 12.66
N PHE A 294 -5.67 -3.50 13.42
CA PHE A 294 -4.47 -3.01 14.08
C PHE A 294 -3.28 -2.95 13.12
N ASP A 295 -2.47 -1.90 13.25
CA ASP A 295 -1.28 -1.70 12.42
C ASP A 295 -1.64 -1.66 10.91
N SER A 296 -2.73 -0.98 10.58
CA SER A 296 -3.30 -0.95 9.22
C SER A 296 -2.71 0.14 8.31
N GLY A 297 -1.86 1.00 8.86
CA GLY A 297 -1.33 2.19 8.20
C GLY A 297 -2.28 3.40 8.25
N MET A 298 -3.48 3.24 8.82
CA MET A 298 -4.50 4.29 8.94
C MET A 298 -4.43 5.05 10.27
N GLY A 299 -3.57 4.65 11.20
CA GLY A 299 -3.47 5.24 12.54
C GLY A 299 -2.97 6.69 12.57
N HIS A 300 -2.44 7.17 11.44
CA HIS A 300 -1.95 8.55 11.25
C HIS A 300 -3.00 9.52 10.69
N PHE A 301 -4.22 9.07 10.36
CA PHE A 301 -5.31 10.00 10.07
C PHE A 301 -5.80 10.68 11.36
N GLU A 302 -6.08 11.98 11.29
CA GLU A 302 -6.74 12.70 12.38
C GLU A 302 -8.19 12.22 12.51
N ILE A 303 -8.56 11.80 13.71
CA ILE A 303 -9.90 11.32 14.04
C ILE A 303 -10.44 12.04 15.28
N PRO A 304 -11.75 12.36 15.33
CA PRO A 304 -12.42 12.76 16.56
C PRO A 304 -12.83 11.53 17.38
N LEU A 305 -12.55 11.52 18.69
CA LEU A 305 -13.00 10.44 19.59
C LEU A 305 -14.47 10.61 19.99
N ASP A 306 -14.92 11.85 20.10
CA ASP A 306 -16.20 12.24 20.65
C ASP A 306 -17.24 12.48 19.55
N VAL A 307 -17.39 11.53 18.65
CA VAL A 307 -18.49 11.49 17.66
C VAL A 307 -19.16 10.13 17.70
N ASN A 308 -20.24 9.96 16.93
CA ASN A 308 -20.90 8.67 16.80
C ASN A 308 -19.90 7.58 16.37
N VAL A 309 -19.90 6.43 17.05
CA VAL A 309 -19.04 5.31 16.66
C VAL A 309 -19.42 4.78 15.28
N SER A 310 -20.69 4.89 14.91
CA SER A 310 -21.26 4.39 13.66
C SER A 310 -21.29 5.43 12.54
N SER A 311 -20.61 6.58 12.69
CA SER A 311 -20.54 7.60 11.64
C SER A 311 -20.08 6.98 10.32
N GLU A 312 -20.85 7.24 9.26
CA GLU A 312 -20.45 6.95 7.89
C GLU A 312 -20.06 8.30 7.28
N GLY A 313 -18.75 8.50 7.04
CA GLY A 313 -18.27 9.77 6.49
C GLY A 313 -18.91 10.02 5.13
N GLU A 314 -19.29 11.28 4.86
CA GLU A 314 -19.65 11.69 3.51
C GLU A 314 -18.37 11.83 2.64
N GLY A 315 -18.51 11.73 1.32
CA GLY A 315 -17.39 11.94 0.39
C GLY A 315 -16.71 10.67 -0.14
N VAL A 316 -15.45 10.81 -0.58
CA VAL A 316 -14.67 9.77 -1.25
C VAL A 316 -14.36 8.60 -0.32
N PHE A 317 -14.22 7.38 -0.88
CA PHE A 317 -14.04 6.11 -0.17
C PHE A 317 -13.11 6.21 1.06
N TRP A 318 -11.93 6.81 0.90
CA TRP A 318 -10.93 6.94 1.96
C TRP A 318 -11.34 7.79 3.16
N HIS A 319 -12.12 8.86 2.95
CA HIS A 319 -12.67 9.63 4.05
C HIS A 319 -13.61 8.77 4.90
N ARG A 320 -14.34 7.84 4.28
CA ARG A 320 -15.23 6.91 5.00
C ARG A 320 -14.47 5.90 5.86
N LEU A 321 -13.24 5.57 5.49
CA LEU A 321 -12.46 4.56 6.19
C LEU A 321 -12.00 5.05 7.57
N ALA A 322 -11.66 6.34 7.72
CA ALA A 322 -11.07 6.89 8.94
C ALA A 322 -12.04 7.63 9.87
N VAL A 323 -13.36 7.54 9.67
CA VAL A 323 -14.37 8.23 10.50
C VAL A 323 -14.90 7.37 11.66
N GLY A 324 -15.46 8.05 12.66
CA GLY A 324 -16.19 7.47 13.79
C GLY A 324 -15.39 7.51 15.11
N GLY A 325 -16.13 7.65 16.20
CA GLY A 325 -15.58 7.88 17.55
C GLY A 325 -15.03 6.61 18.21
N LEU A 326 -13.89 6.11 17.73
CA LEU A 326 -13.22 4.93 18.27
C LEU A 326 -11.70 5.02 18.16
N VAL A 327 -11.03 4.77 19.29
CA VAL A 327 -9.60 4.43 19.33
C VAL A 327 -9.44 3.12 20.08
N ALA A 328 -8.67 2.18 19.52
CA ALA A 328 -8.39 0.90 20.14
C ALA A 328 -6.88 0.67 20.22
N PHE A 329 -6.45 -0.15 21.17
CA PHE A 329 -5.08 -0.62 21.26
C PHE A 329 -5.04 -2.09 21.65
N ALA A 330 -3.98 -2.78 21.22
CA ALA A 330 -3.70 -4.15 21.60
C ALA A 330 -2.26 -4.27 22.09
N GLN A 331 -2.07 -5.02 23.17
CA GLN A 331 -0.74 -5.21 23.75
C GLN A 331 0.21 -5.97 22.81
N GLY A 332 1.44 -5.48 22.75
CA GLY A 332 2.54 -5.97 21.94
C GLY A 332 2.71 -5.24 20.62
N LYS A 333 3.59 -5.78 19.78
CA LYS A 333 3.89 -5.30 18.42
C LYS A 333 3.90 -6.50 17.45
N ASN A 334 3.54 -6.27 16.20
CA ASN A 334 3.73 -7.27 15.15
C ASN A 334 5.23 -7.52 14.94
N GLU A 335 5.64 -8.80 14.84
CA GLU A 335 7.06 -9.13 14.57
C GLU A 335 7.41 -8.98 13.08
N TYR A 336 6.44 -9.12 12.18
CA TYR A 336 6.65 -9.09 10.74
C TYR A 336 5.61 -8.20 10.05
N LEU A 337 6.01 -7.59 8.93
CA LEU A 337 5.04 -7.04 7.99
C LEU A 337 4.10 -8.14 7.47
N PRO A 338 2.85 -7.80 7.10
CA PRO A 338 1.84 -8.80 6.74
C PRO A 338 2.27 -9.67 5.54
N GLY A 339 2.64 -9.02 4.43
CA GLY A 339 2.82 -9.68 3.14
C GLY A 339 4.04 -9.20 2.35
N THR A 340 5.00 -8.55 2.99
CA THR A 340 6.22 -8.01 2.34
C THR A 340 7.42 -8.89 2.65
N VAL A 341 8.01 -9.51 1.64
CA VAL A 341 9.25 -10.31 1.75
C VAL A 341 10.50 -9.43 1.87
N SER A 342 11.55 -9.98 2.47
CA SER A 342 12.87 -9.37 2.55
C SER A 342 13.77 -9.86 1.41
N GLU A 343 14.33 -8.91 0.69
CA GLU A 343 15.29 -9.10 -0.39
C GLU A 343 16.60 -9.77 0.06
N VAL A 344 16.80 -10.02 1.35
CA VAL A 344 18.06 -10.55 1.89
C VAL A 344 18.09 -12.07 1.95
N TYR A 345 16.93 -12.75 1.86
CA TYR A 345 16.84 -14.20 1.97
C TYR A 345 17.02 -14.91 0.61
N PRO A 346 17.82 -16.00 0.55
CA PRO A 346 17.98 -16.80 -0.68
C PRO A 346 16.68 -17.41 -1.20
N GLU A 347 15.75 -17.76 -0.32
CA GLU A 347 14.39 -18.23 -0.66
C GLU A 347 13.64 -17.20 -1.51
N VAL A 348 13.77 -15.93 -1.13
CA VAL A 348 13.12 -14.81 -1.82
C VAL A 348 13.78 -14.56 -3.17
N HIS A 349 15.11 -14.71 -3.28
CA HIS A 349 15.79 -14.66 -4.59
C HIS A 349 15.29 -15.76 -5.52
N ARG A 350 15.11 -16.99 -5.01
CA ARG A 350 14.57 -18.11 -5.80
C ARG A 350 13.13 -17.85 -6.26
N LEU A 351 12.30 -17.26 -5.39
CA LEU A 351 10.94 -16.85 -5.74
C LEU A 351 10.97 -15.81 -6.87
N TRP A 352 11.70 -14.72 -6.68
CA TRP A 352 11.74 -13.62 -7.65
C TRP A 352 12.36 -14.04 -8.98
N ASP A 353 13.50 -14.73 -8.96
CA ASP A 353 14.19 -15.16 -10.18
C ASP A 353 13.32 -16.14 -10.99
N GLY A 354 12.52 -16.99 -10.33
CA GLY A 354 11.61 -17.90 -11.03
C GLY A 354 10.25 -17.29 -11.42
N TRP A 355 9.82 -16.19 -10.81
CA TRP A 355 8.73 -15.36 -11.36
C TRP A 355 9.19 -14.64 -12.63
N VAL A 356 10.42 -14.10 -12.63
CA VAL A 356 11.03 -13.53 -13.83
C VAL A 356 11.07 -14.56 -14.95
N ASP A 357 11.54 -15.79 -14.68
CA ASP A 357 11.54 -16.86 -15.68
C ASP A 357 10.18 -17.09 -16.31
N ARG A 358 9.15 -17.26 -15.49
CA ARG A 358 7.80 -17.54 -15.97
C ARG A 358 7.26 -16.43 -16.84
N ILE A 359 7.43 -15.18 -16.42
CA ILE A 359 7.04 -14.01 -17.21
C ILE A 359 7.74 -14.06 -18.57
N LEU A 360 9.06 -14.18 -18.59
CA LEU A 360 9.84 -14.15 -19.83
C LEU A 360 9.51 -15.34 -20.75
N GLU A 361 9.31 -16.53 -20.21
CA GLU A 361 8.97 -17.77 -20.92
C GLU A 361 7.56 -17.74 -21.57
N THR A 362 6.67 -16.84 -21.12
CA THR A 362 5.38 -16.64 -21.80
C THR A 362 5.52 -16.03 -23.21
N GLY A 363 6.67 -15.44 -23.52
CA GLY A 363 6.93 -14.79 -24.81
C GLY A 363 6.62 -13.29 -24.85
N VAL A 364 6.54 -12.62 -23.69
CA VAL A 364 6.42 -11.15 -23.61
C VAL A 364 7.52 -10.42 -24.39
N ASP A 365 7.26 -9.17 -24.77
CA ASP A 365 8.26 -8.29 -25.41
C ASP A 365 9.21 -7.65 -24.38
N GLY A 366 8.81 -7.63 -23.11
CA GLY A 366 9.64 -7.17 -22.01
C GLY A 366 9.05 -7.46 -20.63
N ILE A 367 9.83 -7.10 -19.61
CA ILE A 367 9.43 -7.16 -18.21
C ILE A 367 9.57 -5.77 -17.57
N ASP A 368 8.67 -5.43 -16.65
CA ASP A 368 8.71 -4.19 -15.88
C ASP A 368 8.66 -4.50 -14.37
N ILE A 369 9.57 -3.93 -13.59
CA ILE A 369 9.66 -4.18 -12.15
C ILE A 369 9.07 -3.02 -11.35
N ARG A 370 8.11 -3.33 -10.48
CA ARG A 370 7.37 -2.37 -9.66
C ARG A 370 7.59 -2.58 -8.16
N VAL A 371 8.19 -1.60 -7.47
CA VAL A 371 8.59 -1.75 -6.05
C VAL A 371 7.45 -1.64 -5.02
N SER A 372 6.30 -1.08 -5.40
CA SER A 372 5.15 -0.94 -4.49
C SER A 372 4.53 -2.29 -4.10
N SER A 373 4.02 -2.40 -2.87
CA SER A 373 3.40 -3.59 -2.30
C SER A 373 2.16 -3.27 -1.46
N HIS A 374 1.09 -4.03 -1.68
CA HIS A 374 -0.12 -3.97 -0.85
C HIS A 374 0.06 -4.67 0.51
N GLY A 375 1.21 -5.31 0.77
CA GLY A 375 1.50 -6.03 2.01
C GLY A 375 2.39 -5.25 2.98
N SER A 376 2.64 -3.96 2.73
CA SER A 376 3.53 -3.10 3.53
C SER A 376 2.81 -2.07 4.40
N LEU A 377 1.48 -1.95 4.29
CA LEU A 377 0.70 -0.91 4.98
C LEU A 377 0.65 -1.21 6.47
N VAL A 378 1.34 -0.36 7.24
CA VAL A 378 1.50 -0.41 8.70
C VAL A 378 1.62 0.99 9.29
N ASP A 379 1.36 1.14 10.59
CA ASP A 379 1.42 2.43 11.28
C ASP A 379 2.86 2.84 11.63
N GLU A 380 3.78 1.87 11.74
CA GLU A 380 5.17 2.14 12.11
C GLU A 380 6.16 1.57 11.06
N PRO A 381 6.14 2.05 9.79
CA PRO A 381 6.92 1.46 8.70
C PRO A 381 8.42 1.41 9.00
N TRP A 382 8.96 2.46 9.62
CA TRP A 382 10.39 2.57 9.95
C TRP A 382 10.89 1.58 11.01
N GLU A 383 9.97 0.87 11.68
CA GLU A 383 10.30 -0.18 12.63
C GLU A 383 10.56 -1.54 11.95
N TYR A 384 10.38 -1.67 10.64
CA TYR A 384 10.53 -2.92 9.89
C TYR A 384 11.72 -2.94 8.93
N GLY A 385 12.12 -4.13 8.50
CA GLY A 385 13.27 -4.36 7.62
C GLY A 385 14.56 -4.71 8.37
N PHE A 386 14.47 -5.11 9.64
CA PHE A 386 15.59 -5.51 10.50
C PHE A 386 15.79 -7.02 10.50
N ASP A 387 15.80 -7.61 9.31
CA ASP A 387 16.05 -9.03 9.11
C ASP A 387 17.45 -9.42 9.57
N GLU A 388 17.56 -10.56 10.27
CA GLU A 388 18.82 -10.98 10.92
C GLU A 388 20.02 -11.00 9.96
N PRO A 389 19.92 -11.54 8.72
CA PRO A 389 21.06 -11.60 7.82
C PRO A 389 21.70 -10.23 7.51
N VAL A 390 20.89 -9.17 7.42
CA VAL A 390 21.41 -7.83 7.14
C VAL A 390 21.83 -7.09 8.41
N VAL A 391 21.20 -7.37 9.55
CA VAL A 391 21.67 -6.87 10.86
C VAL A 391 23.06 -7.44 11.16
N GLU A 392 23.27 -8.74 10.95
CA GLU A 392 24.58 -9.39 11.08
C GLU A 392 25.61 -8.79 10.12
N ALA A 393 25.24 -8.63 8.84
CA ALA A 393 26.13 -8.00 7.85
C ALA A 393 26.50 -6.56 8.22
N ASN A 394 25.58 -5.80 8.83
CA ASN A 394 25.85 -4.46 9.34
C ASN A 394 26.86 -4.49 10.49
N ARG A 395 26.62 -5.35 11.50
CA ARG A 395 27.52 -5.52 12.65
C ARG A 395 28.92 -5.95 12.22
N MET A 396 29.03 -6.91 11.30
CA MET A 396 30.32 -7.35 10.77
C MET A 396 31.07 -6.23 10.04
N LYS A 397 30.35 -5.32 9.37
CA LYS A 397 30.96 -4.27 8.55
C LYS A 397 31.31 -3.01 9.33
N TYR A 398 30.49 -2.64 10.31
CA TYR A 398 30.59 -1.33 10.99
C TYR A 398 30.77 -1.42 12.51
N ASP A 399 30.73 -2.62 13.10
CA ASP A 399 30.85 -2.84 14.54
C ASP A 399 29.80 -2.05 15.36
N SER A 400 28.60 -1.88 14.80
CA SER A 400 27.49 -1.18 15.43
C SER A 400 26.13 -1.81 15.08
N ASP A 401 25.14 -1.55 15.93
CA ASP A 401 23.75 -1.81 15.60
C ASP A 401 23.24 -0.80 14.56
N PRO A 402 22.34 -1.19 13.64
CA PRO A 402 21.92 -0.35 12.52
C PRO A 402 20.95 0.79 12.90
N TRP A 403 20.69 1.02 14.18
CA TRP A 403 19.60 1.88 14.66
C TRP A 403 20.02 2.87 15.75
N SER A 404 21.33 3.11 15.89
CA SER A 404 21.87 4.03 16.89
C SER A 404 21.84 5.49 16.43
N SER A 405 21.77 5.74 15.13
CA SER A 405 21.70 7.07 14.52
C SER A 405 21.01 7.04 13.15
N VAL A 406 20.69 8.23 12.61
CA VAL A 406 20.18 8.37 11.23
C VAL A 406 21.21 7.86 10.22
N ASP A 407 22.50 8.10 10.45
CA ASP A 407 23.57 7.62 9.58
C ASP A 407 23.68 6.08 9.60
N ASP A 408 23.41 5.44 10.75
CA ASP A 408 23.35 3.97 10.83
C ASP A 408 22.20 3.42 9.99
N LEU A 409 21.02 4.06 10.06
CA LEU A 409 19.86 3.66 9.27
C LEU A 409 20.08 3.87 7.75
N ASP A 410 20.72 4.97 7.34
CA ASP A 410 21.11 5.18 5.93
C ASP A 410 22.08 4.09 5.45
N ARG A 411 23.15 3.81 6.22
CA ARG A 411 24.09 2.74 5.88
C ARG A 411 23.41 1.37 5.80
N PHE A 412 22.51 1.09 6.72
CA PHE A 412 21.74 -0.14 6.78
C PHE A 412 20.81 -0.29 5.58
N SER A 413 20.04 0.75 5.25
CA SER A 413 19.14 0.75 4.09
C SER A 413 19.88 0.56 2.76
N ARG A 414 21.10 1.10 2.65
CA ARG A 414 22.00 0.88 1.50
C ARG A 414 22.53 -0.54 1.42
N LEU A 415 22.77 -1.20 2.55
CA LEU A 415 23.14 -2.63 2.55
C LEU A 415 22.00 -3.47 1.99
N ARG A 416 20.77 -3.24 2.46
CA ARG A 416 19.56 -3.90 1.94
C ARG A 416 19.34 -3.61 0.45
N GLY A 417 19.44 -2.35 0.05
CA GLY A 417 19.31 -1.89 -1.34
C GLY A 417 20.24 -2.58 -2.35
N LYS A 418 21.41 -3.06 -1.92
CA LYS A 418 22.34 -3.82 -2.79
C LYS A 418 21.78 -5.18 -3.19
N HIS A 419 21.00 -5.82 -2.33
CA HIS A 419 20.35 -7.08 -2.68
C HIS A 419 19.30 -6.86 -3.76
N PHE A 420 18.46 -5.82 -3.62
CA PHE A 420 17.49 -5.47 -4.65
C PHE A 420 18.15 -5.04 -5.97
N THR A 421 19.21 -4.24 -5.92
CA THR A 421 19.98 -3.87 -7.13
C THR A 421 20.62 -5.09 -7.80
N SER A 422 21.04 -6.09 -7.02
CA SER A 422 21.55 -7.35 -7.57
C SER A 422 20.45 -8.15 -8.27
N PHE A 423 19.22 -8.15 -7.73
CA PHE A 423 18.05 -8.70 -8.40
C PHE A 423 17.78 -7.96 -9.73
N MET A 424 17.75 -6.63 -9.73
CA MET A 424 17.57 -5.83 -10.97
C MET A 424 18.60 -6.19 -12.04
N ARG A 425 19.87 -6.35 -11.66
CA ARG A 425 20.95 -6.74 -12.59
C ARG A 425 20.76 -8.16 -13.16
N ARG A 426 20.35 -9.13 -12.33
CA ARG A 426 20.06 -10.50 -12.81
C ARG A 426 18.87 -10.51 -13.77
N THR A 427 17.79 -9.81 -13.42
CA THR A 427 16.59 -9.69 -14.26
C THR A 427 16.90 -9.05 -15.61
N SER A 428 17.64 -7.93 -15.61
CA SER A 428 18.06 -7.25 -16.85
C SER A 428 18.87 -8.18 -17.76
N ASN A 429 19.89 -8.87 -17.20
CA ASN A 429 20.71 -9.82 -17.96
C ASN A 429 19.87 -10.97 -18.54
N ARG A 430 18.90 -11.48 -17.77
CA ARG A 430 18.04 -12.58 -18.20
C ARG A 430 17.10 -12.15 -19.33
N ALA A 431 16.39 -11.03 -19.18
CA ALA A 431 15.54 -10.49 -20.24
C ALA A 431 16.33 -10.28 -21.54
N ARG A 432 17.52 -9.68 -21.46
CA ARG A 432 18.40 -9.45 -22.62
C ARG A 432 18.86 -10.74 -23.29
N SER A 433 19.17 -11.76 -22.49
CA SER A 433 19.57 -13.07 -23.04
C SER A 433 18.47 -13.74 -23.88
N MET A 434 17.21 -13.35 -23.65
CA MET A 434 16.04 -13.79 -24.40
C MET A 434 15.59 -12.79 -25.48
N GLY A 435 16.34 -11.71 -25.69
CA GLY A 435 15.99 -10.64 -26.64
C GLY A 435 14.85 -9.73 -26.18
N GLN A 436 14.50 -9.78 -24.90
CA GLN A 436 13.40 -9.01 -24.29
C GLN A 436 13.92 -7.74 -23.61
N LYS A 437 13.04 -6.75 -23.47
CA LYS A 437 13.34 -5.48 -22.81
C LYS A 437 13.15 -5.54 -21.30
N MET A 438 13.87 -4.68 -20.59
CA MET A 438 13.78 -4.50 -19.14
C MET A 438 13.38 -3.07 -18.82
N GLN A 439 12.31 -2.89 -18.05
CA GLN A 439 11.88 -1.60 -17.50
C GLN A 439 11.77 -1.68 -15.98
N ALA A 440 11.68 -0.50 -15.37
CA ALA A 440 11.35 -0.38 -13.96
C ALA A 440 10.42 0.81 -13.74
N HIS A 441 9.55 0.66 -12.74
CA HIS A 441 8.78 1.78 -12.24
C HIS A 441 9.68 2.73 -11.45
N ILE A 442 9.58 4.02 -11.78
CA ILE A 442 10.16 5.10 -10.99
C ILE A 442 9.03 5.76 -10.20
N HIS A 443 8.99 5.47 -8.90
CA HIS A 443 8.00 5.99 -7.96
C HIS A 443 8.57 7.20 -7.24
N THR A 444 8.08 8.39 -7.58
CA THR A 444 8.55 9.64 -6.95
C THR A 444 8.47 9.62 -5.42
N GLU A 445 7.42 9.01 -4.87
CA GLU A 445 7.10 8.95 -3.45
C GLU A 445 8.08 8.10 -2.66
N ALA A 446 8.49 6.96 -3.23
CA ALA A 446 9.40 6.03 -2.58
C ALA A 446 10.84 6.54 -2.56
N PHE A 447 11.18 7.49 -3.44
CA PHE A 447 12.55 7.92 -3.71
C PHE A 447 12.85 9.31 -3.16
N ARG A 448 11.88 9.99 -2.53
CA ARG A 448 12.09 11.24 -1.80
C ARG A 448 13.03 11.00 -0.61
N PRO A 449 13.88 11.98 -0.26
CA PRO A 449 14.68 11.90 0.96
C PRO A 449 13.84 12.13 2.23
N ASP A 450 12.71 12.83 2.12
CA ASP A 450 11.83 13.29 3.20
C ASP A 450 10.43 12.68 3.11
N ILE A 451 10.38 11.35 2.96
CA ILE A 451 9.13 10.60 2.78
C ILE A 451 8.22 10.74 4.00
N VAL A 452 6.94 11.11 3.77
CA VAL A 452 5.91 11.14 4.81
C VAL A 452 5.21 9.79 4.95
N HIS A 453 4.44 9.59 6.02
CA HIS A 453 3.78 8.32 6.32
C HIS A 453 2.99 7.74 5.13
N GLY A 454 2.09 8.52 4.55
CA GLY A 454 1.27 8.08 3.42
C GLY A 454 2.07 7.68 2.18
N GLN A 455 3.27 8.25 2.01
CA GLN A 455 4.13 7.97 0.87
C GLN A 455 4.96 6.70 1.07
N ILE A 456 5.40 6.38 2.29
CA ILE A 456 6.23 5.19 2.56
C ILE A 456 5.40 3.91 2.74
N MET A 457 4.16 4.03 3.22
CA MET A 457 3.40 2.90 3.79
C MET A 457 3.16 1.72 2.84
N GLY A 458 3.36 1.87 1.55
CA GLY A 458 3.22 0.75 0.64
C GLY A 458 4.52 0.34 -0.06
N PHE A 459 5.64 0.88 0.36
CA PHE A 459 6.94 0.45 -0.11
C PHE A 459 7.62 -0.33 1.02
N PRO A 460 8.52 -1.27 0.72
CA PRO A 460 9.33 -1.89 1.75
C PRO A 460 10.14 -0.79 2.46
N PRO A 461 9.93 -0.57 3.77
CA PRO A 461 10.65 0.46 4.51
C PRO A 461 12.12 0.08 4.63
N ASN A 462 12.97 1.05 4.98
CA ASN A 462 14.41 0.84 5.24
C ASN A 462 15.16 0.15 4.07
N THR A 463 14.73 0.33 2.83
CA THR A 463 15.43 -0.15 1.62
C THR A 463 15.80 1.04 0.74
N HIS A 464 17.09 1.21 0.44
CA HIS A 464 17.53 2.22 -0.52
C HIS A 464 17.44 1.68 -1.95
N PHE A 465 16.58 2.28 -2.77
CA PHE A 465 16.48 1.98 -4.20
C PHE A 465 17.46 2.84 -5.00
N ALA A 466 18.54 2.23 -5.49
CA ALA A 466 19.58 2.90 -6.27
C ALA A 466 19.14 3.15 -7.73
N TRP A 467 18.00 3.80 -7.93
CA TRP A 467 17.37 3.95 -9.23
C TRP A 467 18.23 4.72 -10.24
N GLN A 468 19.03 5.70 -9.79
CA GLN A 468 19.99 6.38 -10.66
C GLN A 468 21.06 5.40 -11.19
N ASP A 469 21.54 4.51 -10.33
CA ASP A 469 22.56 3.53 -10.69
C ASP A 469 21.97 2.50 -11.67
N TRP A 470 20.70 2.11 -11.52
CA TRP A 470 20.05 1.21 -12.49
C TRP A 470 20.02 1.80 -13.89
N MET A 471 19.77 3.11 -14.03
CA MET A 471 19.83 3.80 -15.32
C MET A 471 21.27 3.91 -15.84
N ARG A 472 22.21 4.38 -15.00
CA ARG A 472 23.61 4.60 -15.40
C ARG A 472 24.37 3.32 -15.73
N ASP A 473 24.06 2.22 -15.04
CA ASP A 473 24.62 0.89 -15.31
C ASP A 473 24.02 0.22 -16.56
N GLY A 474 23.05 0.87 -17.23
CA GLY A 474 22.40 0.33 -18.43
C GLY A 474 21.48 -0.87 -18.15
N LEU A 475 20.95 -0.98 -16.93
CA LEU A 475 20.06 -2.09 -16.56
C LEU A 475 18.67 -1.96 -17.19
N LEU A 476 18.26 -0.75 -17.59
CA LEU A 476 16.91 -0.42 -18.06
C LEU A 476 16.92 0.04 -19.53
N ASP A 477 15.96 -0.42 -20.31
CA ASP A 477 15.67 0.06 -21.67
C ASP A 477 14.58 1.15 -21.70
N GLY A 478 13.94 1.38 -20.56
CA GLY A 478 12.85 2.34 -20.40
C GLY A 478 12.44 2.43 -18.93
N ILE A 479 11.72 3.49 -18.60
CA ILE A 479 11.13 3.66 -17.27
C ILE A 479 9.62 3.85 -17.37
N THR A 480 8.89 3.20 -16.47
CA THR A 480 7.48 3.49 -16.22
C THR A 480 7.43 4.54 -15.13
N PHE A 481 7.29 5.79 -15.54
CA PHE A 481 7.37 6.93 -14.64
C PHE A 481 6.01 7.16 -13.98
N ARG A 482 6.00 7.14 -12.64
CA ARG A 482 4.75 7.09 -11.89
C ARG A 482 4.70 8.20 -10.84
N THR A 483 3.65 9.00 -10.96
CA THR A 483 3.33 10.07 -10.02
C THR A 483 2.01 9.77 -9.34
N SER A 484 2.00 9.66 -8.01
CA SER A 484 0.85 9.26 -7.19
C SER A 484 0.47 7.79 -7.33
N TRP A 485 0.96 6.98 -6.41
CA TRP A 485 0.37 5.68 -6.14
C TRP A 485 -0.95 5.84 -5.39
N TRP A 486 -1.95 5.08 -5.84
CA TRP A 486 -3.29 4.93 -5.27
C TRP A 486 -3.37 5.10 -3.75
N GLU A 487 -2.68 4.30 -2.95
CA GLU A 487 -2.85 4.31 -1.49
C GLU A 487 -2.30 5.56 -0.84
N ALA A 488 -1.32 6.25 -1.45
CA ALA A 488 -0.56 7.33 -0.82
C ALA A 488 -1.32 8.65 -0.60
N LEU A 489 -2.55 8.77 -1.12
CA LEU A 489 -3.45 9.93 -0.96
C LEU A 489 -2.71 11.26 -0.89
N GLU A 490 -2.06 11.66 -1.99
CA GLU A 490 -1.15 12.81 -1.99
C GLU A 490 -1.79 14.09 -1.46
N ASP A 491 -3.07 14.31 -1.74
CA ASP A 491 -3.88 15.40 -1.19
C ASP A 491 -4.91 14.87 -0.18
N GLN A 492 -5.18 15.68 0.86
CA GLN A 492 -6.22 15.39 1.84
C GLN A 492 -7.61 15.29 1.17
N PRO A 493 -8.42 14.26 1.50
CA PRO A 493 -9.81 14.21 1.06
C PRO A 493 -10.56 15.51 1.37
N GLY A 494 -11.30 16.04 0.40
CA GLY A 494 -12.07 17.28 0.55
C GLY A 494 -11.26 18.57 0.35
N THR A 495 -9.94 18.48 0.18
CA THR A 495 -9.10 19.64 -0.19
C THR A 495 -8.92 19.73 -1.71
N PRO A 496 -8.63 20.92 -2.26
CA PRO A 496 -8.28 21.04 -3.67
C PRO A 496 -7.09 20.12 -4.01
N PRO A 497 -7.15 19.33 -5.09
CA PRO A 497 -6.05 18.48 -5.52
C PRO A 497 -4.91 19.38 -6.00
N VAL A 498 -3.85 19.50 -5.20
CA VAL A 498 -2.67 20.30 -5.54
C VAL A 498 -1.54 19.36 -5.94
N ARG A 499 -1.16 18.42 -5.07
CA ARG A 499 -0.05 17.50 -5.29
C ARG A 499 -0.36 16.45 -6.37
N SER A 500 -1.59 15.97 -6.44
CA SER A 500 -2.05 14.96 -7.40
C SER A 500 -2.18 15.46 -8.84
N ARG A 501 -2.23 16.78 -9.07
CA ARG A 501 -2.22 17.37 -10.41
C ARG A 501 -0.89 17.09 -11.09
N LEU A 502 -0.94 16.62 -12.34
CA LEU A 502 0.26 16.20 -13.07
C LEU A 502 1.31 17.32 -13.14
N SER A 503 0.89 18.55 -13.42
CA SER A 503 1.80 19.70 -13.53
C SER A 503 2.57 20.01 -12.25
N ASN A 504 2.02 19.69 -11.08
CA ASN A 504 2.70 19.85 -9.79
C ASN A 504 3.54 18.62 -9.45
N ALA A 505 3.03 17.42 -9.71
CA ALA A 505 3.79 16.19 -9.52
C ALA A 505 5.08 16.16 -10.36
N LEU A 506 5.05 16.69 -11.59
CA LEU A 506 6.22 16.81 -12.47
C LEU A 506 7.24 17.89 -12.05
N ARG A 507 6.91 18.71 -11.03
CA ARG A 507 7.84 19.68 -10.44
C ARG A 507 8.53 19.14 -9.18
N ASP A 508 8.17 17.94 -8.75
CA ASP A 508 8.85 17.27 -7.65
C ASP A 508 10.35 17.12 -7.97
N PRO A 509 11.27 17.39 -7.02
CA PRO A 509 12.70 17.27 -7.27
C PRO A 509 13.13 15.90 -7.81
N VAL A 510 12.54 14.81 -7.30
CA VAL A 510 12.81 13.46 -7.78
C VAL A 510 12.27 13.26 -9.19
N ALA A 511 11.10 13.84 -9.50
CA ALA A 511 10.53 13.79 -10.85
C ALA A 511 11.43 14.50 -11.86
N VAL A 512 11.91 15.70 -11.52
CA VAL A 512 12.83 16.48 -12.34
C VAL A 512 14.12 15.70 -12.57
N GLU A 513 14.76 15.22 -11.49
CA GLU A 513 16.02 14.48 -11.56
C GLU A 513 15.89 13.20 -12.42
N ALA A 514 14.82 12.42 -12.21
CA ALA A 514 14.62 11.17 -12.92
C ALA A 514 14.39 11.38 -14.43
N LEU A 515 13.60 12.38 -14.81
CA LEU A 515 13.33 12.68 -16.22
C LEU A 515 14.54 13.31 -16.91
N GLU A 516 15.30 14.16 -16.22
CA GLU A 516 16.56 14.71 -16.74
C GLU A 516 17.60 13.61 -16.95
N LEU A 517 17.79 12.72 -15.98
CA LEU A 517 18.73 11.60 -16.09
C LEU A 517 18.31 10.63 -17.21
N ALA A 518 17.03 10.31 -17.32
CA ALA A 518 16.52 9.46 -18.41
C ALA A 518 16.78 10.11 -19.77
N SER A 519 16.54 11.43 -19.90
CA SER A 519 16.81 12.17 -21.13
C SER A 519 18.31 12.21 -21.48
N GLU A 520 19.18 12.46 -20.49
CA GLU A 520 20.65 12.46 -20.65
C GLU A 520 21.15 11.11 -21.18
N LEU A 521 20.62 10.01 -20.64
CA LEU A 521 21.02 8.65 -21.00
C LEU A 521 20.28 8.10 -22.23
N GLY A 522 19.32 8.85 -22.79
CA GLY A 522 18.49 8.38 -23.90
C GLY A 522 17.56 7.23 -23.55
N ILE A 523 17.12 7.13 -22.29
CA ILE A 523 16.18 6.13 -21.79
C ILE A 523 14.75 6.68 -21.94
N PRO A 524 13.85 6.01 -22.69
CA PRO A 524 12.47 6.47 -22.85
C PRO A 524 11.68 6.37 -21.54
N ALA A 525 10.95 7.44 -21.21
CA ALA A 525 10.04 7.48 -20.06
C ALA A 525 8.58 7.38 -20.50
N TYR A 526 7.81 6.51 -19.86
CA TYR A 526 6.38 6.29 -20.11
C TYR A 526 5.57 6.76 -18.90
N MET A 527 4.72 7.78 -19.07
CA MET A 527 3.92 8.34 -17.98
C MET A 527 2.80 7.37 -17.58
N ASN A 528 2.92 6.75 -16.40
CA ASN A 528 1.88 5.92 -15.78
C ASN A 528 0.91 6.78 -14.97
N ARG A 529 -0.30 6.97 -15.49
CA ARG A 529 -1.31 7.86 -14.89
C ARG A 529 -2.59 7.10 -14.56
N TYR A 530 -2.99 7.19 -13.30
CA TYR A 530 -4.26 6.64 -12.80
C TYR A 530 -5.45 7.47 -13.26
N ILE A 531 -6.39 6.86 -13.97
CA ILE A 531 -7.65 7.49 -14.40
C ILE A 531 -8.44 7.98 -13.19
N GLU A 532 -8.63 7.12 -12.18
CA GLU A 532 -9.41 7.45 -10.99
C GLU A 532 -8.65 8.35 -9.99
N ARG A 533 -7.43 8.82 -10.32
CA ARG A 533 -6.67 9.81 -9.51
C ARG A 533 -6.50 11.16 -10.17
N ALA A 534 -6.74 11.26 -11.47
CA ALA A 534 -6.87 12.57 -12.08
C ALA A 534 -8.07 13.32 -11.48
N VAL A 535 -8.05 14.64 -11.57
CA VAL A 535 -9.15 15.51 -11.12
C VAL A 535 -10.30 15.45 -12.14
N GLY A 536 -10.85 14.25 -12.30
CA GLY A 536 -11.85 13.92 -13.30
C GLY A 536 -11.27 13.60 -14.68
N ASP A 537 -12.16 13.12 -15.55
CA ASP A 537 -11.81 12.61 -16.86
C ASP A 537 -11.28 13.72 -17.80
N GLU A 538 -11.73 14.99 -17.63
CA GLU A 538 -11.22 16.14 -18.40
C GLU A 538 -9.74 16.42 -18.12
N GLU A 539 -9.33 16.45 -16.85
CA GLU A 539 -7.92 16.63 -16.49
C GLU A 539 -7.10 15.45 -17.00
N TYR A 540 -7.61 14.22 -16.88
CA TYR A 540 -6.92 13.04 -17.39
C TYR A 540 -6.64 13.11 -18.91
N MET A 541 -7.61 13.61 -19.70
CA MET A 541 -7.42 13.83 -21.14
C MET A 541 -6.45 15.00 -21.43
N SER A 542 -6.41 16.01 -20.57
CA SER A 542 -5.40 17.07 -20.63
C SER A 542 -4.00 16.55 -20.29
N ASP A 543 -3.89 15.65 -19.31
CA ASP A 543 -2.64 15.01 -18.90
C ASP A 543 -2.04 14.19 -20.05
N LEU A 544 -2.86 13.42 -20.79
CA LEU A 544 -2.44 12.73 -22.02
C LEU A 544 -1.87 13.70 -23.06
N LYS A 545 -2.57 14.81 -23.32
CA LYS A 545 -2.11 15.84 -24.26
C LYS A 545 -0.81 16.51 -23.79
N ALA A 546 -0.70 16.77 -22.49
CA ALA A 546 0.49 17.38 -21.90
C ALA A 546 1.71 16.46 -22.02
N ALA A 547 1.56 15.17 -21.73
CA ALA A 547 2.62 14.18 -21.90
C ALA A 547 3.06 14.03 -23.36
N LEU A 548 2.12 14.05 -24.32
CA LEU A 548 2.46 14.03 -25.75
C LEU A 548 3.28 15.26 -26.19
N GLY A 549 3.01 16.42 -25.59
CA GLY A 549 3.72 17.67 -25.86
C GLY A 549 5.05 17.83 -25.14
N ASP A 550 5.36 16.97 -24.16
CA ASP A 550 6.57 17.05 -23.35
C ASP A 550 7.62 16.07 -23.89
N GLU A 551 8.73 16.60 -24.39
CA GLU A 551 9.78 15.81 -25.06
C GLU A 551 10.50 14.83 -24.13
N ARG A 552 10.33 14.95 -22.81
CA ARG A 552 10.86 14.00 -21.83
C ARG A 552 10.10 12.67 -21.84
N PHE A 553 8.87 12.64 -22.35
CA PHE A 553 8.05 11.43 -22.41
C PHE A 553 8.04 10.80 -23.79
N ALA A 554 8.21 9.47 -23.81
CA ALA A 554 8.08 8.61 -24.98
C ALA A 554 6.71 7.91 -25.02
N GLY A 555 5.83 8.13 -24.04
CA GLY A 555 4.49 7.56 -24.06
C GLY A 555 3.66 7.88 -22.83
N PHE A 556 2.42 7.42 -22.87
CA PHE A 556 1.42 7.59 -21.81
C PHE A 556 0.68 6.27 -21.61
N ASP A 557 0.56 5.86 -20.36
CA ASP A 557 -0.02 4.61 -19.96
C ASP A 557 -1.38 4.82 -19.28
N LEU A 558 -2.39 4.14 -19.83
CA LEU A 558 -3.76 4.17 -19.34
C LEU A 558 -3.91 3.22 -18.14
N TYR A 559 -3.75 3.74 -16.92
CA TYR A 559 -3.85 2.93 -15.71
C TYR A 559 -5.22 3.09 -15.02
N GLU A 560 -6.03 2.04 -14.85
CA GLU A 560 -5.93 0.68 -15.43
C GLU A 560 -7.19 0.33 -16.22
N SER A 561 -7.17 -0.76 -16.98
CA SER A 561 -8.27 -1.20 -17.85
C SER A 561 -9.61 -1.28 -17.15
N ALA A 562 -9.65 -1.80 -15.92
CA ALA A 562 -10.85 -1.87 -15.11
C ALA A 562 -11.49 -0.49 -14.84
N CYS A 563 -10.77 0.62 -15.01
CA CYS A 563 -11.32 1.96 -14.87
C CYS A 563 -12.16 2.41 -16.06
N PHE A 564 -12.01 1.80 -17.23
CA PHE A 564 -12.70 2.21 -18.46
C PHE A 564 -13.41 1.09 -19.22
N ILE A 565 -13.09 -0.19 -18.99
CA ILE A 565 -13.78 -1.33 -19.59
C ILE A 565 -13.84 -2.50 -18.61
N ARG A 566 -14.96 -3.22 -18.55
CA ARG A 566 -15.18 -4.35 -17.62
C ARG A 566 -16.05 -5.43 -18.25
N PRO A 567 -15.93 -6.70 -17.83
CA PRO A 567 -16.89 -7.73 -18.21
C PRO A 567 -18.24 -7.50 -17.51
N THR A 568 -19.32 -7.97 -18.14
CA THR A 568 -20.60 -8.16 -17.47
C THR A 568 -20.51 -9.30 -16.46
N ALA A 569 -21.35 -9.28 -15.42
CA ALA A 569 -21.37 -10.29 -14.37
C ALA A 569 -21.65 -11.73 -14.87
N ASP A 570 -22.29 -11.86 -16.04
CA ASP A 570 -22.55 -13.13 -16.71
C ASP A 570 -21.45 -13.55 -17.71
N GLY A 571 -20.40 -12.74 -17.88
CA GLY A 571 -19.29 -13.00 -18.82
C GLY A 571 -19.71 -12.94 -20.29
N SER A 572 -20.85 -12.34 -20.62
CA SER A 572 -21.36 -12.33 -22.00
C SER A 572 -20.72 -11.27 -22.89
N ARG A 573 -20.26 -10.13 -22.35
CA ARG A 573 -19.63 -9.04 -23.13
C ARG A 573 -18.76 -8.13 -22.26
N LEU A 574 -17.98 -7.27 -22.89
CA LEU A 574 -17.38 -6.12 -22.22
C LEU A 574 -18.28 -4.89 -22.29
N GLU A 575 -18.24 -4.07 -21.24
CA GLU A 575 -18.98 -2.82 -21.12
C GLU A 575 -18.02 -1.66 -20.81
N PRO A 576 -18.07 -0.58 -21.61
CA PRO A 576 -17.39 0.67 -21.28
C PRO A 576 -17.89 1.26 -19.95
N ARG A 577 -16.97 1.69 -19.09
CA ARG A 577 -17.29 2.39 -17.85
C ARG A 577 -17.33 3.90 -18.09
N LYS A 578 -18.44 4.53 -17.68
CA LYS A 578 -18.61 5.99 -17.70
C LYS A 578 -18.35 6.64 -19.08
N GLY A 579 -18.49 5.88 -20.18
CA GLY A 579 -18.18 6.34 -21.54
C GLY A 579 -16.69 6.62 -21.79
N ARG A 580 -15.79 6.10 -20.95
CA ARG A 580 -14.36 6.40 -20.99
C ARG A 580 -13.65 5.81 -22.21
N VAL A 581 -14.12 4.68 -22.75
CA VAL A 581 -13.58 4.11 -23.99
C VAL A 581 -13.73 5.09 -25.14
N GLU A 582 -14.94 5.64 -25.32
CA GLU A 582 -15.26 6.59 -26.37
C GLU A 582 -14.53 7.91 -26.15
N LEU A 583 -14.47 8.40 -24.91
CA LEU A 583 -13.76 9.62 -24.55
C LEU A 583 -12.26 9.53 -24.87
N ILE A 584 -11.60 8.46 -24.40
CA ILE A 584 -10.18 8.22 -24.65
C ILE A 584 -9.94 8.10 -26.16
N ARG A 585 -10.71 7.27 -26.86
CA ARG A 585 -10.56 7.07 -28.31
C ARG A 585 -10.75 8.37 -29.10
N GLY A 586 -11.75 9.18 -28.72
CA GLY A 586 -11.97 10.50 -29.30
C GLY A 586 -10.77 11.42 -29.11
N LYS A 587 -10.19 11.44 -27.90
CA LYS A 587 -9.00 12.24 -27.61
C LYS A 587 -7.77 11.76 -28.37
N VAL A 588 -7.54 10.45 -28.43
CA VAL A 588 -6.44 9.84 -29.20
C VAL A 588 -6.57 10.19 -30.68
N GLY A 589 -7.79 10.17 -31.23
CA GLY A 589 -8.07 10.62 -32.60
C GLY A 589 -7.78 12.10 -32.83
N GLU A 590 -8.19 12.99 -31.91
CA GLU A 590 -7.86 14.43 -31.94
C GLU A 590 -6.34 14.66 -31.97
N LEU A 591 -5.58 13.84 -31.24
CA LEU A 591 -4.12 13.93 -31.12
C LEU A 591 -3.36 13.23 -32.26
N GLY A 592 -4.05 12.55 -33.19
CA GLY A 592 -3.42 11.86 -34.32
C GLY A 592 -2.66 10.58 -33.94
N LEU A 593 -3.13 9.88 -32.91
CA LEU A 593 -2.50 8.67 -32.35
C LEU A 593 -3.22 7.35 -32.74
N LEU A 594 -4.28 7.41 -33.56
CA LEU A 594 -5.06 6.24 -34.03
C LEU A 594 -4.49 5.60 -35.30
#